data_AF-A0A2V2ERG7-F1
#
_entry.id   AF-A0A2V2ERG7-F1
#
_cell.length_a   1.000
_cell.length_b   1.000
_cell.length_c   1.000
_cell.angle_alpha   90.00
_cell.angle_beta   90.00
_cell.angle_gamma   90.00
#
_symmetry.space_group_name_H-M   'P 1'
#
loop_
_entity.id
_entity.type
_entity.pdbx_description
1 polymer ?
#
loop_
_entity_poly.entity_id
_entity_poly.type
_entity_poly.pdbx_seq_one_letter_code
_entity_poly.pdbx_strand_id
1 'polypeptide(L)'
;MVSCQAKANCWLYYKVMRANEIKERLREEIVRSGMTKAEIAKKVGVSPEMITQYCTTGKLPRLDTFAALCEALDVSANYILGLKDI
;
A
#
# COMPACT_ATOMS: atom_id res chain seq x y z
N MET A 1 24.71 -32.78 5.69
CA MET A 1 23.59 -32.14 6.43
C MET A 1 23.30 -30.76 5.86
N VAL A 2 22.72 -30.66 4.66
CA VAL A 2 22.24 -29.36 4.12
C VAL A 2 21.12 -29.61 3.11
N SER A 3 19.91 -29.85 3.60
CA SER A 3 18.73 -29.97 2.73
C SER A 3 17.44 -29.74 3.53
N CYS A 4 17.25 -28.54 4.10
CA CYS A 4 15.92 -28.17 4.63
C CYS A 4 15.58 -26.66 4.75
N GLN A 5 16.48 -25.71 4.44
CA GLN A 5 16.16 -24.26 4.60
C GLN A 5 15.53 -23.57 3.36
N ALA A 6 15.53 -24.17 2.17
CA ALA A 6 15.19 -23.45 0.93
C ALA A 6 13.68 -23.14 0.75
N LYS A 7 12.78 -23.97 1.30
CA LYS A 7 11.33 -23.80 1.07
C LYS A 7 10.68 -22.71 1.95
N ALA A 8 11.17 -22.53 3.18
CA ALA A 8 10.67 -21.48 4.08
C ALA A 8 11.07 -20.08 3.57
N ASN A 9 12.29 -19.92 3.08
CA ASN A 9 12.82 -18.64 2.60
C ASN A 9 12.13 -18.18 1.30
N CYS A 10 11.73 -19.10 0.41
CA CYS A 10 11.03 -18.79 -0.83
C CYS A 10 9.59 -18.26 -0.58
N TRP A 11 8.87 -18.84 0.39
CA TRP A 11 7.50 -18.42 0.73
C TRP A 11 7.48 -17.07 1.47
N LEU A 12 8.44 -16.85 2.37
CA LEU A 12 8.66 -15.55 3.01
C LEU A 12 9.06 -14.47 2.00
N TYR A 13 9.92 -14.80 1.04
CA TYR A 13 10.32 -13.88 -0.03
C TYR A 13 9.13 -13.45 -0.89
N TYR A 14 8.30 -14.41 -1.33
CA TYR A 14 7.14 -14.10 -2.17
C TYR A 14 6.05 -13.30 -1.44
N LYS A 15 5.83 -13.57 -0.15
CA LYS A 15 4.88 -12.81 0.69
C LYS A 15 5.35 -11.37 0.94
N VAL A 16 6.65 -11.18 1.20
CA VAL A 16 7.26 -9.85 1.41
C VAL A 16 7.28 -9.03 0.11
N MET A 17 7.55 -9.66 -1.03
CA MET A 17 7.54 -9.00 -2.36
C MET A 17 6.18 -8.39 -2.68
N ARG A 18 5.06 -9.12 -2.49
CA ARG A 18 3.72 -8.57 -2.71
C ARG A 18 3.39 -7.38 -1.83
N ALA A 19 3.75 -7.43 -0.55
CA ALA A 19 3.43 -6.34 0.37
C ALA A 19 4.19 -5.05 0.00
N ASN A 20 5.38 -5.17 -0.58
CA ASN A 20 6.14 -4.02 -1.07
C ASN A 20 5.57 -3.47 -2.38
N GLU A 21 5.13 -4.33 -3.30
CA GLU A 21 4.45 -3.88 -4.54
C GLU A 21 3.19 -3.06 -4.24
N ILE A 22 2.35 -3.50 -3.30
CA ILE A 22 1.14 -2.77 -2.91
C ILE A 22 1.47 -1.39 -2.35
N LYS A 23 2.53 -1.29 -1.55
CA LYS A 23 2.98 -0.01 -0.97
C LYS A 23 3.49 0.93 -2.05
N GLU A 24 4.28 0.42 -2.99
CA GLU A 24 4.83 1.26 -4.05
C GLU A 24 3.71 1.77 -4.96
N ARG A 25 2.77 0.91 -5.38
CA ARG A 25 1.60 1.32 -6.15
C ARG A 25 0.75 2.37 -5.44
N LEU A 26 0.49 2.18 -4.15
CA LEU A 26 -0.25 3.16 -3.35
C LEU A 26 0.49 4.50 -3.32
N ARG A 27 1.81 4.48 -3.17
CA ARG A 27 2.64 5.68 -3.17
C ARG A 27 2.64 6.36 -4.54
N GLU A 28 2.75 5.60 -5.62
CA GLU A 28 2.69 6.08 -7.00
C GLU A 28 1.35 6.77 -7.27
N GLU A 29 0.23 6.15 -6.87
CA GLU A 29 -1.10 6.74 -7.05
C GLU A 29 -1.31 8.00 -6.20
N ILE A 30 -0.75 8.05 -4.98
CA ILE A 30 -0.72 9.27 -4.18
C ILE A 30 0.02 10.39 -4.93
N VAL A 31 1.19 10.10 -5.51
CA VAL A 31 1.96 11.09 -6.30
C VAL A 31 1.22 11.48 -7.57
N ARG A 32 0.62 10.51 -8.25
CA ARG A 32 -0.12 10.68 -9.51
C ARG A 32 -1.39 11.50 -9.34
N SER A 33 -2.05 11.40 -8.18
CA SER A 33 -3.24 12.20 -7.85
C SER A 33 -2.98 13.71 -7.86
N GLY A 34 -1.71 14.13 -7.73
CA GLY A 34 -1.33 15.54 -7.66
C GLY A 34 -1.80 16.25 -6.39
N MET A 35 -2.45 15.54 -5.47
CA MET A 35 -2.96 16.10 -4.22
C MET A 35 -1.85 16.24 -3.19
N THR A 36 -1.93 17.29 -2.38
CA THR A 36 -1.05 17.43 -1.23
C THR A 36 -1.42 16.42 -0.14
N LYS A 37 -0.44 16.06 0.70
CA LYS A 37 -0.68 15.13 1.83
C LYS A 37 -1.77 15.63 2.78
N ALA A 38 -1.90 16.95 2.93
CA ALA A 38 -2.93 17.58 3.75
C ALA A 38 -4.34 17.43 3.16
N GLU A 39 -4.48 17.53 1.84
CA GLU A 39 -5.76 17.32 1.15
C GLU A 39 -6.23 15.87 1.25
N ILE A 40 -5.30 14.92 1.02
CA ILE A 40 -5.58 13.49 1.18
C ILE A 40 -5.98 13.20 2.63
N ALA A 41 -5.22 13.73 3.60
CA ALA A 41 -5.54 13.58 5.01
C ALA A 41 -6.94 14.08 5.36
N LYS A 42 -7.33 15.24 4.82
CA LYS A 42 -8.66 15.82 5.02
C LYS A 42 -9.77 14.97 4.40
N LYS A 43 -9.56 14.44 3.19
CA LYS A 43 -10.53 13.54 2.52
C LYS A 43 -10.71 12.22 3.25
N VAL A 44 -9.60 11.62 3.69
CA VAL A 44 -9.56 10.31 4.36
C VAL A 44 -9.97 10.40 5.83
N GLY A 45 -9.97 11.60 6.42
CA GLY A 45 -10.30 11.81 7.84
C GLY A 45 -9.17 11.40 8.79
N VAL A 46 -7.91 11.51 8.34
CA VAL A 46 -6.71 11.16 9.12
C VAL A 46 -5.80 12.38 9.28
N SER A 47 -4.81 12.28 10.17
CA SER A 47 -3.77 13.30 10.29
C SER A 47 -2.82 13.30 9.08
N PRO A 48 -2.32 14.46 8.63
CA PRO A 48 -1.31 14.55 7.57
C PRO A 48 -0.02 13.77 7.86
N GLU A 49 0.27 13.59 9.14
CA GLU A 49 1.41 12.83 9.62
C GLU A 49 1.25 11.33 9.37
N MET A 50 0.04 10.78 9.51
CA MET A 50 -0.26 9.39 9.13
C MET A 50 -0.04 9.18 7.62
N ILE A 51 -0.50 10.11 6.78
CA ILE A 51 -0.25 10.05 5.33
C ILE A 51 1.26 10.06 5.04
N THR A 52 2.01 10.91 5.73
CA THR A 52 3.47 10.97 5.58
C THR A 52 4.14 9.66 6.01
N GLN A 53 3.67 9.01 7.08
CA GLN A 53 4.19 7.70 7.50
C GLN A 53 3.91 6.61 6.46
N TYR A 54 2.77 6.63 5.79
CA TYR A 54 2.49 5.67 4.70
C TYR A 54 3.45 5.85 3.53
N CYS A 55 3.79 7.10 3.19
CA CYS A 55 4.74 7.38 2.11
C CYS A 55 6.22 7.11 2.48
N THR A 56 6.63 7.37 3.72
CA THR A 56 8.05 7.34 4.12
C THR A 56 8.42 6.04 4.82
N THR A 57 7.59 5.56 5.75
CA THR A 57 7.88 4.39 6.58
C THR A 57 7.49 3.08 5.90
N GLY A 58 6.78 3.15 4.77
CA GLY A 58 6.28 1.97 4.05
C GLY A 58 5.34 1.13 4.94
N LYS A 59 4.63 1.76 5.87
CA LYS A 59 3.57 1.08 6.64
C LYS A 59 2.32 1.00 5.78
N LEU A 60 1.67 -0.15 5.80
CA LEU A 60 0.35 -0.29 5.18
C LEU A 60 -0.70 0.37 6.08
N PRO A 61 -1.64 1.14 5.50
CA PRO A 61 -2.80 1.64 6.22
C PRO A 61 -3.67 0.46 6.71
N ARG A 62 -4.53 0.72 7.71
CA ARG A 62 -5.62 -0.21 8.05
C ARG A 62 -6.59 -0.31 6.88
N LEU A 63 -7.37 -1.39 6.84
CA LEU A 63 -8.34 -1.61 5.76
C LEU A 63 -9.32 -0.44 5.59
N ASP A 64 -9.80 0.13 6.69
CA ASP A 64 -10.73 1.27 6.66
C ASP A 64 -10.08 2.51 6.03
N THR A 65 -8.85 2.84 6.45
CA THR A 65 -8.07 3.96 5.90
C THR A 65 -7.67 3.70 4.45
N PHE A 66 -7.42 2.45 4.08
CA PHE A 66 -7.11 2.05 2.72
C PHE A 66 -8.30 2.26 1.79
N ALA A 67 -9.51 1.85 2.20
CA ALA A 67 -10.73 2.09 1.44
C ALA A 67 -10.98 3.59 1.24
N ALA A 68 -10.87 4.38 2.32
CA ALA A 68 -11.00 5.82 2.25
C ALA A 68 -9.91 6.49 1.36
N LEU A 69 -8.68 5.95 1.35
CA LEU A 69 -7.62 6.39 0.43
C LEU A 69 -7.98 6.09 -1.03
N CYS A 70 -8.49 4.88 -1.32
CA CYS A 70 -8.92 4.50 -2.65
C CYS A 70 -10.03 5.42 -3.17
N GLU A 71 -11.02 5.72 -2.33
CA GLU A 71 -12.08 6.70 -2.65
C GLU A 71 -11.53 8.12 -2.85
N ALA A 72 -10.62 8.55 -1.98
CA ALA A 72 -10.05 9.90 -2.05
C ALA A 72 -9.19 10.13 -3.31
N LEU A 73 -8.49 9.09 -3.75
CA LEU A 73 -7.60 9.07 -4.92
C LEU A 73 -8.32 8.69 -6.21
N ASP A 74 -9.58 8.24 -6.13
CA ASP A 74 -10.36 7.71 -7.26
C ASP A 74 -9.68 6.52 -7.96
N VAL A 75 -9.14 5.58 -7.16
CA VAL A 75 -8.43 4.39 -7.64
C VAL A 75 -9.07 3.12 -7.12
N SER A 76 -9.19 2.11 -7.97
CA SER A 76 -9.69 0.78 -7.58
C SER A 76 -8.74 0.08 -6.60
N ALA A 77 -9.30 -0.44 -5.50
CA ALA A 77 -8.58 -1.27 -4.56
C ALA A 77 -7.94 -2.50 -5.23
N ASN A 78 -8.60 -3.10 -6.24
CA ASN A 78 -8.08 -4.25 -6.97
C ASN A 78 -6.77 -3.93 -7.68
N TYR A 79 -6.70 -2.74 -8.27
CA TYR A 79 -5.49 -2.26 -8.94
C TYR A 79 -4.31 -2.09 -7.97
N ILE A 80 -4.55 -1.44 -6.83
CA ILE A 80 -3.50 -1.23 -5.81
C ILE A 80 -3.07 -2.57 -5.19
N LEU A 81 -4.01 -3.49 -4.95
CA LEU A 81 -3.74 -4.83 -4.42
C LEU A 81 -3.13 -5.79 -5.46
N GLY A 82 -3.11 -5.41 -6.74
CA GLY A 82 -2.65 -6.26 -7.84
C GLY A 82 -3.52 -7.47 -8.09
N LEU A 83 -4.79 -7.39 -7.70
CA LEU A 83 -5.81 -8.37 -8.05
C LEU A 83 -6.26 -8.06 -9.49
N LYS A 84 -6.22 -9.06 -10.37
CA LYS A 84 -6.90 -8.96 -11.66
C LYS A 84 -8.40 -9.04 -11.40
N ASP A 85 -9.19 -8.17 -12.00
CA ASP A 85 -10.64 -8.38 -12.10
C ASP A 85 -10.85 -9.72 -12.82
N ILE A 86 -11.47 -10.67 -12.12
CA ILE A 86 -11.84 -12.00 -12.63
C ILE A 86 -13.24 -11.90 -13.21
#